data_AF-A0A2S4VCC7-F1
#
_entry.id   AF-A0A2S4VCC7-F1
#
_cell.length_a   1.000
_cell.length_b   1.000
_cell.length_c   1.000
_cell.angle_alpha   90.00
_cell.angle_beta   90.00
_cell.angle_gamma   90.00
#
_symmetry.space_group_name_H-M   'P 1'
#
loop_
_entity.id
_entity.type
_entity.pdbx_description
1 polymer ?
#
loop_
_entity_poly.entity_id
_entity_poly.type
_entity_poly.pdbx_seq_one_letter_code
_entity_poly.pdbx_strand_id
1 'polypeptide(L)'
;MDEYLMKDWPPENLEPVGHSKKRKRGGDTNSFGKKIKLSVPLQKILSDQLASEFNILFKKTYRKKQLFNASNLFGQTHIDKIIHSFGKINGIAGLRKVIGGRLIPGQLELLNLAIEDFTEGPLADEFKALKEQENQDKQLAAAVKTQAAEARAHKQAAVKEAARVAKDLKDRLSRIEAERKQERERIEDKLKKEYETQLAELIRLAGEDAERRGVASIHRGRYK
;
A
#
# COMPACT_ATOMS: atom_id res chain seq x y z
N MET A 1 10.31 -66.88 -45.97
CA MET A 1 9.39 -67.33 -47.03
C MET A 1 8.08 -67.64 -46.36
N ASP A 2 7.01 -67.11 -46.94
CA ASP A 2 5.60 -67.48 -46.78
C ASP A 2 4.67 -66.51 -46.01
N GLU A 3 4.30 -65.46 -46.75
CA GLU A 3 2.94 -65.30 -47.32
C GLU A 3 1.71 -65.27 -46.39
N TYR A 4 1.85 -64.76 -45.16
CA TYR A 4 0.66 -64.41 -44.35
C TYR A 4 0.67 -62.99 -43.77
N LEU A 5 1.50 -62.09 -44.31
CA LEU A 5 1.71 -60.74 -43.77
C LEU A 5 1.09 -59.58 -44.61
N MET A 6 0.18 -59.86 -45.54
CA MET A 6 -0.42 -58.81 -46.39
C MET A 6 -1.86 -59.12 -46.79
N LYS A 7 -2.80 -58.88 -45.87
CA LYS A 7 -4.25 -58.71 -46.04
C LYS A 7 -4.79 -58.68 -44.60
N ASP A 8 -5.08 -57.54 -43.98
CA ASP A 8 -5.94 -56.48 -44.47
C ASP A 8 -5.56 -55.17 -43.78
N TRP A 9 -5.17 -54.16 -44.55
CA TRP A 9 -5.09 -52.79 -44.06
C TRP A 9 -5.98 -51.91 -44.96
N PRO A 10 -7.07 -51.32 -44.45
CA PRO A 10 -7.78 -50.28 -45.17
C PRO A 10 -6.97 -48.97 -45.13
N PRO A 11 -6.99 -48.17 -46.20
CA PRO A 11 -6.11 -47.02 -46.34
C PRO A 11 -6.44 -45.92 -45.34
N GLU A 12 -5.35 -45.30 -44.90
CA GLU A 12 -5.25 -44.06 -44.16
C GLU A 12 -6.05 -42.93 -44.85
N ASN A 13 -7.12 -42.48 -44.17
CA ASN A 13 -7.62 -41.11 -44.07
C ASN A 13 -9.12 -41.14 -43.77
N LEU A 14 -9.52 -40.54 -42.66
CA LEU A 14 -10.73 -39.72 -42.51
C LEU A 14 -10.81 -39.20 -41.05
N GLU A 15 -10.38 -37.94 -40.91
CA GLU A 15 -10.75 -36.94 -39.90
C GLU A 15 -10.39 -37.16 -38.40
N PRO A 16 -9.76 -36.17 -37.75
CA PRO A 16 -9.71 -36.11 -36.29
C PRO A 16 -11.09 -35.72 -35.73
N VAL A 17 -11.94 -36.72 -35.50
CA VAL A 17 -13.15 -36.57 -34.68
C VAL A 17 -12.75 -36.43 -33.22
N GLY A 18 -13.04 -35.27 -32.63
CA GLY A 18 -13.16 -35.14 -31.18
C GLY A 18 -12.49 -33.92 -30.55
N HIS A 19 -12.76 -32.70 -31.03
CA HIS A 19 -12.64 -31.54 -30.15
C HIS A 19 -13.59 -31.74 -28.96
N SER A 20 -13.06 -32.18 -27.82
CA SER A 20 -13.81 -32.18 -26.57
C SER A 20 -14.14 -30.73 -26.26
N LYS A 21 -15.39 -30.34 -26.52
CA LYS A 21 -15.94 -29.04 -26.10
C LYS A 21 -15.77 -28.98 -24.57
N LYS A 22 -14.82 -28.16 -24.10
CA LYS A 22 -14.76 -27.76 -22.69
C LYS A 22 -16.14 -27.21 -22.35
N ARG A 23 -16.94 -27.99 -21.62
CA ARG A 23 -18.21 -27.52 -21.08
C ARG A 23 -17.86 -26.39 -20.11
N LYS A 24 -18.10 -25.15 -20.56
CA LYS A 24 -18.11 -23.97 -19.71
C LYS A 24 -19.32 -24.15 -18.78
N ARG A 25 -19.11 -24.78 -17.62
CA ARG A 25 -20.10 -24.75 -16.54
C ARG A 25 -20.02 -23.35 -15.95
N GLY A 26 -20.77 -22.44 -16.57
CA GLY A 26 -21.37 -21.32 -15.84
C GLY A 26 -22.36 -21.91 -14.84
N GLY A 27 -22.24 -21.47 -13.60
CA GLY A 27 -23.00 -21.98 -12.48
C GLY A 27 -22.41 -21.39 -11.22
N ASP A 28 -22.70 -20.09 -11.01
CA ASP A 28 -22.65 -19.46 -9.69
C ASP A 28 -23.49 -20.31 -8.74
N THR A 29 -22.82 -21.22 -8.07
CA THR A 29 -23.27 -21.90 -6.87
C THR A 29 -22.12 -21.71 -5.91
N ASN A 30 -22.35 -20.84 -4.92
CA ASN A 30 -21.50 -20.57 -3.76
C ASN A 30 -20.25 -21.44 -3.73
N SER A 31 -19.12 -20.90 -4.21
CA SER A 31 -17.87 -21.63 -4.36
C SER A 31 -17.22 -21.89 -2.99
N PHE A 32 -17.85 -22.72 -2.17
CA PHE A 32 -17.24 -23.36 -1.01
C PHE A 32 -16.24 -24.45 -1.41
N GLY A 33 -16.02 -24.71 -2.71
CA GLY A 33 -15.10 -25.74 -3.21
C GLY A 33 -13.60 -25.52 -2.89
N LYS A 34 -13.22 -24.39 -2.28
CA LYS A 34 -11.88 -24.20 -1.69
C LYS A 34 -11.94 -24.69 -0.24
N LYS A 35 -11.03 -25.59 0.14
CA LYS A 35 -10.91 -26.11 1.53
C LYS A 35 -10.90 -24.93 2.52
N ILE A 36 -12.04 -24.60 3.12
CA ILE A 36 -12.09 -23.64 4.22
C ILE A 36 -11.43 -24.32 5.41
N LYS A 37 -10.22 -23.88 5.74
CA LYS A 37 -9.57 -24.25 6.99
C LYS A 37 -10.15 -23.34 8.07
N LEU A 38 -10.98 -23.91 8.94
CA LEU A 38 -11.50 -23.20 10.11
C LEU A 38 -10.35 -22.79 11.03
N SER A 39 -10.43 -21.60 11.61
CA SER A 39 -9.50 -21.14 12.64
C SER A 39 -9.58 -22.06 13.88
N VAL A 40 -8.50 -22.18 14.66
CA VAL A 40 -8.48 -23.01 15.88
C VAL A 40 -9.64 -22.69 16.85
N PRO A 41 -10.03 -21.42 17.11
CA PRO A 41 -11.20 -21.13 17.95
C PRO A 41 -12.52 -21.62 17.31
N LEU A 42 -12.72 -21.40 16.01
CA LEU A 42 -13.90 -21.90 15.29
C LEU A 42 -14.03 -23.42 15.31
N GLN A 43 -12.90 -24.14 15.23
CA GLN A 43 -12.91 -25.60 15.34
C GLN A 43 -13.43 -26.07 16.70
N LYS A 44 -13.07 -25.38 17.79
CA LYS A 44 -13.56 -25.68 19.14
C LYS A 44 -15.04 -25.40 19.29
N ILE A 45 -15.50 -24.24 18.78
CA ILE A 45 -16.92 -23.87 18.83
C ILE A 45 -17.76 -24.90 18.06
N LEU A 46 -17.33 -25.27 16.85
CA LEU A 46 -18.01 -26.28 16.06
C LEU A 46 -17.95 -27.66 16.72
N SER A 47 -16.83 -28.05 17.34
CA SER A 47 -16.73 -29.33 18.04
C SER A 47 -17.70 -29.42 19.22
N ASP A 48 -17.79 -28.35 20.01
CA ASP A 48 -18.64 -28.30 21.19
C ASP A 48 -20.13 -28.29 20.80
N GLN A 49 -20.47 -27.56 19.74
CA GLN A 49 -21.83 -27.52 19.20
C GLN A 49 -22.25 -28.89 18.66
N LEU A 50 -21.42 -29.54 17.84
CA LEU A 50 -21.71 -30.89 17.31
C LEU A 50 -21.81 -31.94 18.42
N ALA A 51 -20.96 -31.87 19.44
CA ALA A 51 -21.01 -32.77 20.60
C ALA A 51 -22.26 -32.55 21.46
N SER A 52 -22.66 -31.28 21.68
CA SER A 52 -23.86 -30.93 22.46
C SER A 52 -25.13 -31.41 21.77
N GLU A 53 -25.28 -31.11 20.47
CA GLU A 53 -26.44 -31.51 19.67
C GLU A 53 -26.57 -33.03 19.59
N PHE A 54 -25.45 -33.74 19.36
CA PHE A 54 -25.47 -35.19 19.36
C PHE A 54 -25.84 -35.78 20.73
N ASN A 55 -25.37 -35.17 21.83
CA ASN A 55 -25.78 -35.58 23.18
C ASN A 55 -27.29 -35.41 23.43
N ILE A 56 -27.89 -34.34 22.89
CA ILE A 56 -29.34 -34.11 22.95
C ILE A 56 -30.08 -35.20 22.17
N LEU A 57 -29.63 -35.51 20.96
CA LEU A 57 -30.20 -36.59 20.16
C LEU A 57 -30.09 -37.93 20.86
N PHE A 58 -28.91 -38.25 21.39
CA PHE A 58 -28.64 -39.51 22.10
C PHE A 58 -29.59 -39.71 23.28
N LYS A 59 -29.80 -38.67 24.11
CA LYS A 59 -30.75 -38.72 25.22
C LYS A 59 -32.21 -38.88 24.76
N LYS A 60 -32.58 -38.29 23.62
CA LYS A 60 -33.92 -38.44 23.03
C LYS A 60 -34.15 -39.86 22.51
N THR A 61 -33.19 -40.44 21.81
CA THR A 61 -33.29 -41.77 21.21
C THR A 61 -33.18 -42.89 22.26
N TYR A 62 -32.25 -42.75 23.21
CA TYR A 62 -31.98 -43.76 24.24
C TYR A 62 -32.44 -43.28 25.61
N ARG A 63 -33.75 -43.39 25.88
CA ARG A 63 -34.37 -43.02 27.16
C ARG A 63 -33.94 -43.88 28.36
N LYS A 64 -33.43 -45.10 28.12
CA LYS A 64 -32.98 -46.03 29.16
C LYS A 64 -31.46 -45.96 29.32
N LYS A 65 -30.96 -46.14 30.54
CA LYS A 65 -29.51 -46.24 30.82
C LYS A 65 -28.89 -47.30 29.89
N GLN A 66 -27.99 -46.87 29.02
CA GLN A 66 -27.23 -47.73 28.12
C GLN A 66 -25.85 -48.03 28.72
N LEU A 67 -25.24 -49.12 28.29
CA LEU A 67 -23.85 -49.47 28.63
C LEU A 67 -22.82 -48.64 27.85
N PHE A 68 -23.27 -47.83 26.89
CA PHE A 68 -22.44 -46.98 26.05
C PHE A 68 -22.87 -45.52 26.15
N ASN A 69 -21.90 -44.63 25.99
CA ASN A 69 -22.12 -43.18 26.00
C ASN A 69 -22.23 -42.63 24.58
N ALA A 70 -22.75 -41.42 24.45
CA ALA A 70 -22.82 -40.69 23.20
C ALA A 70 -21.43 -40.53 22.54
N SER A 71 -20.40 -40.28 23.34
CA SER A 71 -18.99 -40.19 22.91
C SER A 71 -18.45 -41.48 22.29
N ASN A 72 -19.01 -42.64 22.60
CA ASN A 72 -18.62 -43.92 22.00
C ASN A 72 -19.20 -44.09 20.58
N LEU A 73 -20.35 -43.47 20.29
CA LEU A 73 -21.00 -43.53 18.98
C LEU A 73 -20.59 -42.36 18.07
N PHE A 74 -20.40 -41.19 18.66
CA PHE A 74 -19.98 -39.99 17.98
C PHE A 74 -18.92 -39.28 18.84
N GLY A 75 -17.69 -39.75 18.69
CA GLY A 75 -16.53 -39.22 19.38
C GLY A 75 -15.78 -38.15 18.59
N GLN A 76 -14.67 -37.70 19.18
CA GLN A 76 -13.78 -36.68 18.63
C GLN A 76 -13.35 -36.99 17.19
N THR A 77 -13.08 -38.25 16.87
CA THR A 77 -12.65 -38.67 15.54
C THR A 77 -13.67 -38.39 14.44
N HIS A 78 -14.97 -38.43 14.75
CA HIS A 78 -16.03 -38.09 13.79
C HIS A 78 -16.18 -36.58 13.64
N ILE A 79 -16.07 -35.86 14.76
CA ILE A 79 -16.08 -34.39 14.79
C ILE A 79 -14.89 -33.84 13.99
N ASP A 80 -13.69 -34.37 14.20
CA ASP A 80 -12.49 -33.97 13.49
C ASP A 80 -12.61 -34.22 11.99
N LYS A 81 -13.22 -35.35 11.57
CA LYS A 81 -13.49 -35.62 10.15
C LYS A 81 -14.44 -34.59 9.55
N ILE A 82 -15.48 -34.19 10.28
CA ILE A 82 -16.41 -33.14 9.84
C ILE A 82 -15.67 -31.81 9.70
N ILE A 83 -14.89 -31.42 10.71
CA ILE A 83 -14.07 -30.19 10.69
C ILE A 83 -13.09 -30.19 9.50
N HIS A 84 -12.37 -31.29 9.27
CA HIS A 84 -11.41 -31.41 8.16
C HIS A 84 -12.05 -31.35 6.78
N SER A 85 -13.31 -31.77 6.68
CA SER A 85 -14.06 -31.81 5.41
C SER A 85 -15.14 -30.74 5.33
N PHE A 86 -15.17 -29.78 6.26
CA PHE A 86 -16.22 -28.77 6.38
C PHE A 86 -16.47 -28.04 5.05
N GLY A 87 -15.42 -27.55 4.39
CA GLY A 87 -15.54 -26.92 3.07
C GLY A 87 -15.94 -27.85 1.90
N LYS A 88 -16.16 -29.14 2.13
CA LYS A 88 -16.60 -30.11 1.11
C LYS A 88 -17.99 -30.70 1.41
N ILE A 89 -18.54 -30.41 2.58
CA ILE A 89 -19.83 -30.93 3.00
C ILE A 89 -20.91 -30.11 2.29
N ASN A 90 -21.53 -30.73 1.28
CA ASN A 90 -22.72 -30.18 0.62
C ASN A 90 -23.94 -30.95 1.13
N GLY A 91 -24.51 -30.47 2.24
CA GLY A 91 -25.73 -30.99 2.84
C GLY A 91 -25.61 -32.41 3.42
N ILE A 92 -26.78 -32.99 3.72
CA ILE A 92 -26.98 -34.31 4.35
C ILE A 92 -26.20 -35.44 3.63
N ALA A 93 -26.17 -35.43 2.29
CA ALA A 93 -25.47 -36.44 1.50
C ALA A 93 -23.95 -36.35 1.63
N GLY A 94 -23.40 -35.14 1.80
CA GLY A 94 -22.00 -34.92 2.10
C GLY A 94 -21.64 -35.42 3.51
N LEU A 95 -22.45 -35.10 4.50
CA LEU A 95 -22.29 -35.56 5.88
C LEU A 95 -22.27 -37.08 6.00
N ARG A 96 -23.18 -37.77 5.30
CA ARG A 96 -23.23 -39.24 5.30
C ARG A 96 -21.93 -39.86 4.78
N LYS A 97 -21.30 -39.25 3.77
CA LYS A 97 -20.01 -39.71 3.22
C LYS A 97 -18.84 -39.46 4.16
N VAL A 98 -18.87 -38.36 4.91
CA VAL A 98 -17.80 -37.95 5.82
C VAL A 98 -17.80 -38.77 7.10
N ILE A 99 -18.97 -38.97 7.71
CA ILE A 99 -19.10 -39.72 8.97
C ILE A 99 -18.96 -41.22 8.69
N GLY A 100 -19.67 -41.71 7.66
CA GLY A 100 -19.76 -43.13 7.32
C GLY A 100 -20.39 -43.97 8.44
N GLY A 101 -20.37 -45.30 8.28
CA GLY A 101 -20.77 -46.24 9.33
C GLY A 101 -22.28 -46.30 9.64
N ARG A 102 -22.60 -46.80 10.84
CA ARG A 102 -23.99 -46.88 11.34
C ARG A 102 -24.38 -45.53 11.94
N LEU A 103 -25.53 -45.02 11.52
CA LEU A 103 -26.06 -43.73 11.92
C LEU A 103 -27.35 -43.91 12.72
N ILE A 104 -27.59 -43.00 13.66
CA ILE A 104 -28.85 -42.92 14.39
C ILE A 104 -29.88 -42.17 13.52
N PRO A 105 -31.16 -42.58 13.51
CA PRO A 105 -32.22 -41.81 12.85
C PRO A 105 -32.23 -40.35 13.33
N GLY A 106 -32.30 -39.40 12.39
CA GLY A 106 -32.27 -37.96 12.69
C GLY A 106 -30.88 -37.36 12.94
N GLN A 107 -29.82 -38.17 13.01
CA GLN A 107 -28.46 -37.68 13.24
C GLN A 107 -27.96 -36.75 12.14
N LEU A 108 -28.19 -37.11 10.87
CA LEU A 108 -27.68 -36.31 9.76
C LEU A 108 -28.40 -34.96 9.63
N GLU A 109 -29.71 -34.93 9.88
CA GLU A 109 -30.51 -33.72 9.83
C GLU A 109 -30.08 -32.74 10.92
N LEU A 110 -29.91 -33.23 12.15
CA LEU A 110 -29.47 -32.41 13.28
C LEU A 110 -28.05 -31.88 13.08
N LEU A 111 -27.13 -32.71 12.60
CA LEU A 111 -25.75 -32.28 12.31
C LEU A 111 -25.70 -31.29 11.15
N ASN A 112 -26.57 -31.42 10.14
CA ASN A 112 -26.65 -30.46 9.05
C ASN A 112 -27.15 -29.11 9.53
N LEU A 113 -28.19 -29.10 10.36
CA LEU A 113 -28.73 -27.88 10.96
C LEU A 113 -27.70 -27.20 11.86
N ALA A 114 -26.97 -27.94 12.70
CA ALA A 114 -25.89 -27.40 13.51
C ALA A 114 -24.75 -26.78 12.67
N ILE A 115 -24.46 -27.35 11.50
CA ILE A 115 -23.48 -26.79 10.55
C ILE A 115 -24.01 -25.52 9.88
N GLU A 116 -25.29 -25.51 9.47
CA GLU A 116 -25.94 -24.33 8.90
C GLU A 116 -25.95 -23.18 9.91
N ASP A 117 -26.39 -23.42 11.15
CA ASP A 117 -26.35 -22.43 12.25
C ASP A 117 -24.94 -21.88 12.48
N PHE A 118 -23.94 -22.76 12.43
CA PHE A 118 -22.54 -22.36 12.58
C PHE A 118 -22.03 -21.51 11.41
N THR A 119 -22.48 -21.80 10.18
CA THR A 119 -22.12 -20.99 9.00
C THR A 119 -22.75 -19.61 9.02
N GLU A 120 -23.99 -19.50 9.51
CA GLU A 120 -24.74 -18.25 9.54
C GLU A 120 -24.35 -17.33 10.71
N GLY A 121 -23.95 -17.90 11.86
CA GLY A 121 -23.52 -17.12 13.02
C GLY A 121 -22.01 -16.98 13.13
N PRO A 122 -21.33 -17.85 13.91
CA PRO A 122 -19.92 -17.68 14.28
C PRO A 122 -18.97 -17.48 13.10
N LEU A 123 -19.18 -18.22 12.00
CA LEU A 123 -18.32 -18.12 10.83
C LEU A 123 -18.53 -16.79 10.09
N ALA A 124 -19.78 -16.35 9.94
CA ALA A 124 -20.11 -15.09 9.28
C ALA A 124 -19.55 -13.89 10.05
N ASP A 125 -19.56 -13.95 11.38
CA ASP A 125 -19.07 -12.87 12.23
C ASP A 125 -17.53 -12.75 12.21
N GLU A 126 -16.78 -13.86 12.16
CA GLU A 126 -15.33 -13.80 11.93
C GLU A 126 -15.00 -13.22 10.54
N PHE A 127 -15.76 -13.57 9.49
CA PHE A 127 -15.55 -12.99 8.17
C PHE A 127 -15.85 -11.48 8.13
N LYS A 128 -16.86 -11.02 8.86
CA LYS A 128 -17.14 -9.58 9.01
C LYS A 128 -16.00 -8.89 9.76
N ALA A 129 -15.55 -9.45 10.89
CA ALA A 129 -14.47 -8.89 11.68
C ALA A 129 -13.15 -8.78 10.89
N LEU A 130 -12.79 -9.82 10.12
CA LEU A 130 -11.61 -9.79 9.23
C LEU A 130 -11.74 -8.69 8.16
N LYS A 131 -12.92 -8.53 7.58
CA LYS A 131 -13.17 -7.51 6.55
C LYS A 131 -13.16 -6.09 7.14
N GLU A 132 -13.68 -5.91 8.36
CA GLU A 132 -13.62 -4.65 9.09
C GLU A 132 -12.17 -4.29 9.43
N GLN A 133 -11.37 -5.25 9.90
CA GLN A 133 -9.96 -5.04 10.18
C GLN A 133 -9.19 -4.65 8.91
N GLU A 134 -9.42 -5.34 7.79
CA GLU A 134 -8.79 -5.00 6.51
C GLU A 134 -9.17 -3.58 6.04
N ASN A 135 -10.42 -3.17 6.27
CA ASN A 135 -10.87 -1.82 5.94
C ASN A 135 -10.23 -0.76 6.87
N GLN A 136 -10.11 -1.05 8.15
CA GLN A 136 -9.42 -0.17 9.11
C GLN A 136 -7.94 0.00 8.73
N ASP A 137 -7.25 -1.09 8.40
CA ASP A 137 -5.85 -1.05 7.97
C ASP A 137 -5.68 -0.22 6.70
N LYS A 138 -6.59 -0.35 5.72
CA LYS A 138 -6.60 0.49 4.51
C LYS A 138 -6.82 1.97 4.83
N GLN A 139 -7.72 2.29 5.76
CA GLN A 139 -7.97 3.66 6.17
C GLN A 139 -6.77 4.27 6.88
N LEU A 140 -6.13 3.53 7.79
CA LEU A 140 -4.91 3.96 8.47
C LEU A 140 -3.78 4.19 7.47
N ALA A 141 -3.57 3.27 6.52
CA ALA A 141 -2.57 3.43 5.48
C ALA A 141 -2.84 4.64 4.56
N ALA A 142 -4.11 4.94 4.28
CA ALA A 142 -4.49 6.13 3.52
C ALA A 142 -4.21 7.42 4.31
N ALA A 143 -4.57 7.46 5.61
CA ALA A 143 -4.34 8.61 6.47
C ALA A 143 -2.85 8.93 6.66
N VAL A 144 -2.00 7.92 6.79
CA VAL A 144 -0.54 8.12 6.86
C VAL A 144 0.00 8.73 5.56
N LYS A 145 -0.53 8.29 4.40
CA LYS A 145 -0.12 8.85 3.10
C LYS A 145 -0.54 10.31 2.93
N THR A 146 -1.76 10.67 3.35
CA THR A 146 -2.24 12.06 3.25
C THR A 146 -1.43 12.97 4.18
N GLN A 147 -1.20 12.58 5.43
CA GLN A 147 -0.37 13.35 6.36
C GLN A 147 1.06 13.53 5.84
N ALA A 148 1.66 12.50 5.26
CA ALA A 148 2.99 12.60 4.67
C ALA A 148 3.02 13.55 3.45
N ALA A 149 1.97 13.56 2.64
CA ALA A 149 1.84 14.47 1.50
C ALA A 149 1.67 15.92 1.95
N GLU A 150 0.83 16.17 2.95
CA GLU A 150 0.62 17.50 3.55
C GLU A 150 1.90 18.03 4.19
N ALA A 151 2.63 17.20 4.96
CA ALA A 151 3.90 17.59 5.55
C ALA A 151 4.95 17.95 4.48
N ARG A 152 4.98 17.23 3.36
CA ARG A 152 5.85 17.56 2.22
C ARG A 152 5.44 18.87 1.55
N ALA A 153 4.14 19.09 1.35
CA ALA A 153 3.63 20.33 0.77
C ALA A 153 3.97 21.54 1.67
N HIS A 154 3.78 21.42 2.99
CA HIS A 154 4.10 22.47 3.94
C HIS A 154 5.60 22.79 3.98
N LYS A 155 6.46 21.76 3.96
CA LYS A 155 7.92 21.96 3.87
C LYS A 155 8.31 22.67 2.57
N GLN A 156 7.73 22.28 1.44
CA GLN A 156 8.00 22.95 0.16
C GLN A 156 7.52 24.40 0.14
N ALA A 157 6.36 24.69 0.73
CA ALA A 157 5.86 26.06 0.87
C ALA A 157 6.81 26.91 1.72
N ALA A 158 7.23 26.41 2.89
CA ALA A 158 8.17 27.10 3.77
C ALA A 158 9.52 27.37 3.08
N VAL A 159 10.05 26.41 2.32
CA VAL A 159 11.30 26.61 1.55
C VAL A 159 11.13 27.68 0.47
N LYS A 160 9.99 27.70 -0.24
CA LYS A 160 9.71 28.72 -1.26
C LYS A 160 9.58 30.11 -0.66
N GLU A 161 8.92 30.25 0.49
CA GLU A 161 8.81 31.53 1.19
C GLU A 161 10.17 32.00 1.71
N ALA A 162 10.94 31.13 2.34
CA ALA A 162 12.29 31.45 2.80
C ALA A 162 13.20 31.90 1.64
N ALA A 163 13.09 31.26 0.48
CA ALA A 163 13.83 31.66 -0.72
C ALA A 163 13.41 33.05 -1.25
N ARG A 164 12.13 33.39 -1.19
CA ARG A 164 11.63 34.72 -1.56
C ARG A 164 12.19 35.79 -0.62
N VAL A 165 12.08 35.58 0.69
CA VAL A 165 12.59 36.51 1.70
C VAL A 165 14.11 36.69 1.55
N ALA A 166 14.86 35.61 1.36
CA ALA A 166 16.31 35.68 1.15
C ALA A 166 16.68 36.49 -0.10
N LYS A 167 15.92 36.33 -1.19
CA LYS A 167 16.12 37.11 -2.42
C LYS A 167 15.83 38.60 -2.18
N ASP A 168 14.71 38.91 -1.53
CA ASP A 168 14.33 40.30 -1.24
C ASP A 168 15.38 41.00 -0.34
N LEU A 169 15.91 40.29 0.66
CA LEU A 169 16.99 40.82 1.50
C LEU A 169 18.28 41.04 0.71
N LYS A 170 18.66 40.09 -0.16
CA LYS A 170 19.85 40.23 -1.01
C LYS A 170 19.73 41.41 -1.97
N ASP A 171 18.56 41.57 -2.59
CA ASP A 171 18.30 42.67 -3.53
C ASP A 171 18.34 44.03 -2.79
N ARG A 172 17.81 44.10 -1.56
CA ARG A 172 17.92 45.30 -0.71
C ARG A 172 19.36 45.62 -0.34
N LEU A 173 20.14 44.63 0.08
CA LEU A 173 21.55 44.82 0.43
C LEU A 173 22.36 45.29 -0.78
N SER A 174 22.14 44.70 -1.96
CA SER A 174 22.81 45.10 -3.19
C SER A 174 22.49 46.55 -3.59
N ARG A 175 21.25 47.01 -3.38
CA ARG A 175 20.89 48.42 -3.62
C ARG A 175 21.63 49.37 -2.67
N ILE A 176 21.67 49.04 -1.37
CA ILE A 176 22.38 49.84 -0.36
C ILE A 176 23.88 49.91 -0.68
N GLU A 177 24.49 48.80 -1.09
CA GLU A 177 25.90 48.77 -1.50
C GLU A 177 26.16 49.60 -2.76
N ALA A 178 25.27 49.53 -3.76
CA ALA A 178 25.38 50.34 -4.97
C ALA A 178 25.25 51.84 -4.67
N GLU A 179 24.31 52.24 -3.81
CA GLU A 179 24.14 53.62 -3.37
C GLU A 179 25.39 54.13 -2.62
N ARG A 180 25.92 53.33 -1.68
CA ARG A 180 27.16 53.67 -0.97
C ARG A 180 28.36 53.79 -1.91
N LYS A 181 28.44 52.95 -2.93
CA LYS A 181 29.52 53.02 -3.92
C LYS A 181 29.40 54.30 -4.76
N GLN A 182 28.21 54.64 -5.22
CA GLN A 182 27.97 55.89 -5.95
C GLN A 182 28.28 57.12 -5.10
N GLU A 183 27.95 57.09 -3.81
CA GLU A 183 28.27 58.19 -2.91
C GLU A 183 29.78 58.36 -2.72
N ARG A 184 30.51 57.24 -2.56
CA ARG A 184 31.99 57.26 -2.50
C ARG A 184 32.61 57.80 -3.78
N GLU A 185 32.16 57.33 -4.94
CA GLU A 185 32.64 57.82 -6.24
C GLU A 185 32.41 59.33 -6.39
N ARG A 186 31.24 59.83 -5.98
CA ARG A 186 30.94 61.28 -5.98
C ARG A 186 31.86 62.08 -5.06
N ILE A 187 32.22 61.53 -3.90
CA ILE A 187 33.16 62.18 -2.96
C ILE A 187 34.57 62.18 -3.57
N GLU A 188 35.02 61.04 -4.10
CA GLU A 188 36.34 60.93 -4.75
C GLU A 188 36.46 61.87 -5.96
N ASP A 189 35.41 61.99 -6.78
CA ASP A 189 35.41 62.89 -7.93
C ASP A 189 35.44 64.36 -7.53
N LYS A 190 34.77 64.72 -6.42
CA LYS A 190 34.87 66.08 -5.86
C LYS A 190 36.27 66.36 -5.35
N LEU A 191 36.85 65.43 -4.58
CA LEU A 191 38.21 65.56 -4.07
C LEU A 191 39.23 65.67 -5.21
N LYS A 192 39.11 64.85 -6.27
CA LYS A 192 39.98 64.94 -7.45
C LYS A 192 39.91 66.31 -8.10
N LYS A 193 38.70 66.87 -8.28
CA LYS A 193 38.53 68.23 -8.83
C LYS A 193 39.16 69.29 -7.93
N GLU A 194 38.99 69.17 -6.60
CA GLU A 194 39.64 70.06 -5.64
C GLU A 194 41.17 69.97 -5.74
N TYR A 195 41.74 68.76 -5.80
CA TYR A 195 43.17 68.57 -6.02
C TYR A 195 43.66 69.14 -7.35
N GLU A 196 42.90 68.98 -8.43
CA GLU A 196 43.23 69.56 -9.74
C GLU A 196 43.26 71.09 -9.69
N THR A 197 42.28 71.72 -9.03
CA THR A 197 42.26 73.18 -8.86
C THR A 197 43.42 73.68 -8.00
N GLN A 198 43.70 73.05 -6.86
CA GLN A 198 44.83 73.38 -6.00
C GLN A 198 46.17 73.22 -6.73
N LEU A 199 46.33 72.14 -7.49
CA LEU A 199 47.52 71.92 -8.31
C LEU A 199 47.68 73.00 -9.38
N ALA A 200 46.60 73.40 -10.05
CA ALA A 200 46.62 74.48 -11.03
C ALA A 200 47.03 75.83 -10.40
N GLU A 201 46.53 76.14 -9.20
CA GLU A 201 46.94 77.34 -8.45
C GLU A 201 48.42 77.32 -8.07
N LEU A 202 48.92 76.18 -7.57
CA LEU A 202 50.35 76.02 -7.24
C LEU A 202 51.23 76.17 -8.48
N ILE A 203 50.82 75.61 -9.63
CA ILE A 203 51.51 75.76 -10.91
C ILE A 203 51.52 77.24 -11.34
N ARG A 204 50.41 77.96 -11.18
CA ARG A 204 50.33 79.41 -11.48
C ARG A 204 51.30 80.20 -10.60
N LEU A 205 51.26 80.00 -9.28
CA LEU A 205 52.14 80.68 -8.33
C LEU A 205 53.62 80.38 -8.61
N ALA A 206 53.96 79.12 -8.89
CA ALA A 206 55.32 78.73 -9.25
C ALA A 206 55.79 79.38 -10.57
N GLY A 207 54.87 79.55 -11.54
CA GLY A 207 55.13 80.29 -12.77
C GLY A 207 55.42 81.77 -12.52
N GLU A 208 54.62 82.44 -11.69
CA GLU A 208 54.79 83.84 -11.30
C GLU A 208 56.09 84.07 -10.49
N ASP A 209 56.42 83.17 -9.57
CA ASP A 209 57.67 83.23 -8.80
C ASP A 209 58.92 83.03 -9.68
N ALA A 210 58.85 82.15 -10.69
CA ALA A 210 59.93 81.98 -11.66
C ALA A 210 60.17 83.25 -12.49
N GLU A 211 59.09 83.94 -12.89
CA GLU A 211 59.16 85.23 -13.58
C GLU A 211 59.81 86.31 -12.68
N ARG A 212 59.45 86.38 -11.38
CA ARG A 212 60.11 87.32 -10.44
C ARG A 212 61.60 87.05 -10.26
N ARG A 213 62.04 85.80 -10.39
CA ARG A 213 63.45 85.40 -10.28
C ARG A 213 64.23 85.52 -11.60
N GLY A 214 63.57 85.88 -12.71
CA GLY A 214 64.20 86.05 -14.02
C GLY A 214 64.59 84.75 -14.73
N VAL A 215 64.02 83.61 -14.34
CA VAL A 215 64.31 82.29 -14.92
C VAL A 215 63.18 81.87 -15.86
N ALA A 216 63.51 81.22 -16.99
CA ALA A 216 62.51 80.77 -17.96
C ALA A 216 61.50 79.80 -17.34
N SER A 217 60.22 80.19 -17.29
CA SER A 217 59.15 79.36 -16.75
C SER A 217 58.72 78.29 -17.76
N ILE A 218 58.87 77.01 -17.39
CA ILE A 218 58.42 75.86 -18.19
C ILE A 218 56.89 75.63 -18.13
N HIS A 219 56.17 76.40 -17.32
CA HIS A 219 54.75 76.19 -17.00
C HIS A 219 53.80 77.22 -17.65
N ARG A 220 54.32 78.23 -18.36
CA ARG A 220 53.50 79.28 -18.99
C ARG A 220 52.64 78.68 -20.12
N GLY A 221 51.32 78.84 -20.04
CA GLY A 221 50.38 78.52 -21.13
C GLY A 221 49.93 77.06 -21.27
N ARG A 222 50.31 76.14 -20.37
CA ARG A 222 49.88 74.73 -20.43
C ARG A 222 48.48 74.45 -19.88
N TYR A 223 47.94 75.36 -19.08
CA TYR A 223 46.61 75.24 -18.48
C TYR A 223 45.87 76.56 -18.67
N LYS A 224 45.06 76.65 -19.73
CA LYS A 224 44.02 77.65 -19.97
C LYS A 224 42.69 76.93 -20.01
#